data_AF-A0AA40KXF3-F1
#
_entry.id   AF-A0AA40KXF3-F1
#
_cell.length_a   1.000
_cell.length_b   1.000
_cell.length_c   1.000
_cell.angle_alpha   90.00
_cell.angle_beta   90.00
_cell.angle_gamma   90.00
#
_symmetry.space_group_name_H-M   'P 1'
#
loop_
_entity.id
_entity.type
_entity.pdbx_description
1 polymer ?
#
loop_
_entity_poly.entity_id
_entity_poly.type
_entity_poly.pdbx_seq_one_letter_code
_entity_poly.pdbx_strand_id
1 'polypeptide(L)'
;MELRMQKMIKFNDDCVSLDLKEIEKQVCNVDGEFYQGGEIFSPKSNSKLECYCMTGYTGENIKPFCEELKRETCSPLFEQAAQIRQKCAPVYYFQDPHNSCAFVYRCPVESDIVVQKDRDTSDSKKENKMCQYGNLTLNIGDELNQVQTDIFSANVKCVCEVPPIVTCQRKQEATQLSSKEKF
;
A
#
# COMPACT_ATOMS: atom_id res chain seq x y z
N MET A 1 10.07 17.71 56.66
CA MET A 1 8.92 17.33 55.82
C MET A 1 9.26 17.77 54.39
N GLU A 2 9.91 16.87 53.66
CA GLU A 2 10.25 17.08 52.24
C GLU A 2 8.97 17.10 51.42
N LEU A 3 8.80 18.13 50.58
CA LEU A 3 7.85 18.10 49.48
C LEU A 3 8.59 18.49 48.20
N ARG A 4 8.56 17.51 47.30
CA ARG A 4 9.34 17.33 46.08
C ARG A 4 9.16 18.46 45.06
N MET A 5 10.26 18.69 44.36
CA MET A 5 10.36 19.37 43.06
C MET A 5 9.21 19.01 42.11
N GLN A 6 8.57 20.03 41.54
CA GLN A 6 8.00 19.96 40.21
C GLN A 6 8.84 20.84 39.28
N LYS A 7 9.90 20.25 38.72
CA LYS A 7 10.49 20.79 37.50
C LYS A 7 9.42 20.64 36.42
N MET A 8 8.79 21.74 36.04
CA MET A 8 8.05 21.77 34.79
C MET A 8 9.05 21.47 33.68
N ILE A 9 8.91 20.31 33.06
CA ILE A 9 9.52 20.03 31.76
C ILE A 9 8.89 21.04 30.82
N LYS A 10 9.63 22.11 30.48
CA LYS A 10 9.30 22.89 29.29
C LYS A 10 9.43 21.92 28.13
N PHE A 11 8.30 21.51 27.56
CA PHE A 11 8.30 20.94 26.22
C PHE A 11 8.85 22.02 25.31
N ASN A 12 10.06 21.78 24.83
CA ASN A 12 10.72 22.63 23.85
C ASN A 12 9.97 22.38 22.54
N ASP A 13 9.27 23.38 22.01
CA ASP A 13 8.51 23.32 20.74
C ASP A 13 9.44 23.25 19.49
N ASP A 14 10.65 22.72 19.63
CA ASP A 14 11.68 22.70 18.60
C ASP A 14 11.74 21.35 17.87
N CYS A 15 10.59 20.83 17.42
CA CYS A 15 10.61 19.72 16.46
C CYS A 15 10.77 20.18 15.01
N VAL A 16 10.61 21.47 14.71
CA VAL A 16 10.59 21.98 13.32
C VAL A 16 11.09 23.42 13.27
N SER A 17 12.38 23.67 13.01
CA SER A 17 12.81 25.02 12.60
C SER A 17 14.24 25.13 12.05
N LEU A 18 15.21 24.38 12.58
CA LEU A 18 16.62 24.69 12.32
C LEU A 18 17.22 24.00 11.07
N ASP A 19 16.72 22.84 10.64
CA ASP A 19 17.36 22.06 9.55
C ASP A 19 16.70 22.23 8.17
N LEU A 20 15.45 22.70 8.08
CA LEU A 20 14.73 22.78 6.80
C LEU A 20 15.33 23.80 5.83
N LYS A 21 15.80 24.94 6.34
CA LYS A 21 16.37 26.02 5.51
C LYS A 21 17.73 25.66 4.90
N GLU A 22 18.45 24.72 5.49
CA GLU A 22 19.72 24.23 4.94
C GLU A 22 19.48 23.12 3.92
N ILE A 23 18.51 22.24 4.19
CA ILE A 23 18.07 21.23 3.23
C ILE A 23 17.56 21.92 1.95
N GLU A 24 16.63 22.88 2.02
CA GLU A 24 16.06 23.55 0.83
C GLU A 24 17.08 24.25 -0.09
N LYS A 25 18.29 24.54 0.41
CA LYS A 25 19.36 25.18 -0.38
C LYS A 25 20.29 24.17 -1.04
N GLN A 26 20.22 22.90 -0.66
CA GLN A 26 21.03 21.84 -1.23
C GLN A 26 20.55 21.52 -2.65
N VAL A 27 21.51 21.31 -3.57
CA VAL A 27 21.23 20.76 -4.89
C VAL A 27 22.18 19.58 -5.11
N CYS A 28 21.63 18.42 -5.43
CA CYS A 28 22.39 17.20 -5.72
C CYS A 28 22.42 16.97 -7.23
N ASN A 29 23.60 16.67 -7.79
CA ASN A 29 23.73 16.22 -9.17
C ASN A 29 23.97 14.71 -9.19
N VAL A 30 23.03 13.98 -9.78
CA VAL A 30 23.07 12.51 -9.85
C VAL A 30 22.81 12.10 -11.28
N ASP A 31 23.77 11.39 -11.90
CA ASP A 31 23.66 10.92 -13.29
C ASP A 31 23.28 12.02 -14.31
N GLY A 32 23.67 13.27 -14.05
CA GLY A 32 23.37 14.44 -14.90
C GLY A 32 22.02 15.11 -14.63
N GLU A 33 21.26 14.66 -13.62
CA GLU A 33 20.01 15.26 -13.17
C GLU A 33 20.19 16.01 -11.84
N PHE A 34 19.49 17.14 -11.71
CA PHE A 34 19.58 18.01 -10.54
C PHE A 34 18.35 17.82 -9.64
N TYR A 35 18.60 17.49 -8.38
CA TYR A 35 17.59 17.29 -7.34
C TYR A 35 17.70 18.38 -6.28
N GLN A 36 16.56 18.96 -5.89
CA GLN A 36 16.48 19.93 -4.79
C GLN A 36 16.57 19.21 -3.45
N GLY A 37 17.03 19.93 -2.43
CA GLY A 37 17.16 19.33 -1.11
C GLY A 37 15.81 18.91 -0.52
N GLY A 38 15.79 17.70 0.02
CA GLY A 38 14.61 16.98 0.47
C GLY A 38 13.96 16.12 -0.61
N GLU A 39 14.32 16.27 -1.90
CA GLU A 39 13.77 15.44 -2.96
C GLU A 39 14.26 13.99 -2.89
N ILE A 40 13.35 13.07 -3.24
CA ILE A 40 13.59 11.64 -3.33
C ILE A 40 13.93 11.30 -4.78
N PHE A 41 14.94 10.44 -4.98
CA PHE A 41 15.33 9.96 -6.29
C PHE A 41 15.80 8.51 -6.27
N SER A 42 15.76 7.87 -7.44
CA SER A 42 16.35 6.54 -7.66
C SER A 42 17.44 6.64 -8.72
N PRO A 43 18.72 6.38 -8.38
CA PRO A 43 19.83 6.45 -9.33
C PRO A 43 19.62 5.53 -10.53
N LYS A 44 20.04 5.96 -11.73
CA LYS A 44 19.96 5.13 -12.94
C LYS A 44 20.84 3.89 -12.84
N SER A 45 21.93 4.01 -12.08
CA SER A 45 22.84 2.90 -11.78
C SER A 45 22.19 1.77 -10.97
N ASN A 46 21.19 2.07 -10.13
CA ASN A 46 20.45 1.05 -9.37
C ASN A 46 19.06 1.56 -8.95
N SER A 47 18.03 1.10 -9.67
CA SER A 47 16.64 1.48 -9.44
C SER A 47 16.03 0.92 -8.14
N LYS A 48 16.77 0.11 -7.38
CA LYS A 48 16.33 -0.40 -6.06
C LYS A 48 16.80 0.48 -4.90
N LEU A 49 17.68 1.44 -5.17
CA LEU A 49 18.07 2.45 -4.19
C LEU A 49 17.05 3.58 -4.22
N GLU A 50 16.53 3.92 -3.05
CA GLU A 50 15.81 5.17 -2.80
C GLU A 50 16.77 6.09 -2.06
N CYS A 51 16.95 7.28 -2.60
CA CYS A 51 17.90 8.27 -2.12
C CYS A 51 17.22 9.59 -1.83
N TYR A 52 17.78 10.35 -0.89
CA TYR A 52 17.30 11.67 -0.49
C TYR A 52 18.40 12.69 -0.74
N CYS A 53 18.10 13.76 -1.46
CA CYS A 53 19.04 14.86 -1.62
C CYS A 53 19.11 15.64 -0.31
N MET A 54 20.17 15.44 0.47
CA MET A 54 20.36 16.12 1.75
C MET A 54 21.74 16.75 1.83
N THR A 55 21.91 17.68 2.76
CA THR A 55 23.20 18.32 3.05
C THR A 55 24.28 17.28 3.27
N GLY A 56 25.40 17.42 2.56
CA GLY A 56 26.54 16.49 2.65
C GLY A 56 26.55 15.35 1.62
N TYR A 57 25.57 15.29 0.72
CA TYR A 57 25.61 14.35 -0.40
C TYR A 57 26.74 14.68 -1.38
N THR A 58 27.64 13.71 -1.62
CA THR A 58 28.86 13.89 -2.44
C THR A 58 28.75 13.30 -3.85
N GLY A 59 27.60 12.73 -4.23
CA GLY A 59 27.43 11.95 -5.47
C GLY A 59 27.57 10.44 -5.28
N GLU A 60 27.88 9.98 -4.06
CA GLU A 60 27.94 8.56 -3.74
C GLU A 60 26.61 8.04 -3.20
N ASN A 61 26.07 7.00 -3.83
CA ASN A 61 24.78 6.41 -3.47
C ASN A 61 24.89 5.44 -2.28
N ILE A 62 25.29 5.95 -1.12
CA ILE A 62 25.52 5.19 0.11
C ILE A 62 24.71 5.76 1.29
N LYS A 63 24.66 5.03 2.40
CA LYS A 63 24.04 5.50 3.65
C LYS A 63 24.77 6.75 4.18
N PRO A 64 24.05 7.73 4.77
CA PRO A 64 22.61 7.73 5.10
C PRO A 64 21.70 8.22 3.96
N PHE A 65 22.26 8.67 2.83
CA PHE A 65 21.51 9.31 1.76
C PHE A 65 20.68 8.32 0.95
N CYS A 66 21.20 7.11 0.76
CA CYS A 66 20.57 6.07 -0.02
C CYS A 66 20.37 4.80 0.79
N GLU A 67 19.21 4.18 0.63
CA GLU A 67 18.91 2.87 1.20
C GLU A 67 18.29 1.96 0.13
N GLU A 68 18.68 0.68 0.16
CA GLU A 68 18.09 -0.32 -0.73
C GLU A 68 16.71 -0.69 -0.20
N LEU A 69 15.70 -0.44 -1.04
CA LEU A 69 14.34 -0.87 -0.75
C LEU A 69 14.27 -2.39 -0.85
N LYS A 70 14.22 -3.05 0.31
CA LYS A 70 14.07 -4.51 0.39
C LYS A 70 12.68 -4.99 -0.05
N ARG A 71 11.71 -4.07 -0.17
CA ARG A 71 10.29 -4.29 -0.50
C ARG A 71 9.75 -3.02 -1.16
N GLU A 72 8.68 -3.13 -1.96
CA GLU A 72 7.92 -1.95 -2.37
C GLU A 72 7.47 -1.18 -1.12
N THR A 73 7.69 0.13 -1.10
CA THR A 73 7.30 0.99 0.03
C THR A 73 5.81 1.27 -0.06
N CYS A 74 5.02 0.53 0.71
CA CYS A 74 3.66 0.96 1.00
C CYS A 74 3.73 2.22 1.87
N SER A 75 2.91 3.23 1.57
CA SER A 75 2.84 4.42 2.40
C SER A 75 2.58 4.00 3.86
N PRO A 76 3.42 4.42 4.83
CA PRO A 76 3.17 4.15 6.24
C PRO A 76 2.01 4.99 6.78
N LEU A 77 1.54 5.96 6.00
CA LEU A 77 0.43 6.82 6.37
C LEU A 77 -0.88 6.05 6.17
N PHE A 78 -1.69 6.00 7.23
CA PHE A 78 -3.05 5.44 7.19
C PHE A 78 -4.02 6.40 6.49
N GLU A 79 -3.71 6.80 5.26
CA GLU A 79 -4.48 7.77 4.47
C GLU A 79 -5.91 7.28 4.20
N GLN A 80 -6.12 5.97 4.15
CA GLN A 80 -7.43 5.35 3.92
C GLN A 80 -8.13 4.87 5.20
N ALA A 81 -7.90 5.56 6.33
CA ALA A 81 -8.48 5.20 7.63
C ALA A 81 -10.03 5.10 7.62
N ALA A 82 -10.70 5.95 6.84
CA ALA A 82 -12.16 5.91 6.70
C ALA A 82 -12.64 4.60 6.04
N GLN A 83 -11.96 4.18 4.97
CA GLN A 83 -12.25 2.97 4.22
C GLN A 83 -11.97 1.72 5.07
N ILE A 84 -10.89 1.73 5.86
CA ILE A 84 -10.56 0.65 6.80
C ILE A 84 -11.66 0.51 7.85
N ARG A 85 -12.15 1.62 8.44
CA ARG A 85 -13.26 1.60 9.41
C ARG A 85 -14.55 1.06 8.81
N GLN A 86 -14.80 1.36 7.54
CA GLN A 86 -15.96 0.85 6.79
C GLN A 86 -15.76 -0.58 6.27
N LYS A 87 -14.62 -1.21 6.59
CA LYS A 87 -14.27 -2.57 6.16
C LYS A 87 -14.35 -2.71 4.63
N CYS A 88 -13.89 -1.69 3.92
CA CYS A 88 -13.71 -1.75 2.48
C CYS A 88 -12.56 -2.71 2.15
N ALA A 89 -12.65 -3.38 1.01
CA ALA A 89 -11.65 -4.35 0.59
C ALA A 89 -10.48 -3.66 -0.13
N PRO A 90 -9.22 -3.90 0.26
CA PRO A 90 -8.06 -3.42 -0.48
C PRO A 90 -8.03 -4.04 -1.88
N VAL A 91 -7.78 -3.20 -2.88
CA VAL A 91 -7.62 -3.60 -4.27
C VAL A 91 -6.16 -3.51 -4.66
N TYR A 92 -5.63 -4.63 -5.13
CA TYR A 92 -4.28 -4.76 -5.65
C TYR A 92 -4.31 -4.78 -7.19
N TYR A 93 -3.21 -4.36 -7.81
CA TYR A 93 -3.01 -4.52 -9.24
C TYR A 93 -2.79 -6.00 -9.60
N PHE A 94 -2.23 -6.28 -10.78
CA PHE A 94 -1.96 -7.63 -11.28
C PHE A 94 -0.88 -8.40 -10.49
N GLN A 95 -0.20 -7.74 -9.55
CA GLN A 95 0.84 -8.32 -8.71
C GLN A 95 0.23 -9.17 -7.59
N ASP A 96 1.05 -10.02 -6.98
CA ASP A 96 0.70 -10.80 -5.80
C ASP A 96 0.26 -9.86 -4.64
N PRO A 97 -0.99 -9.97 -4.14
CA PRO A 97 -1.47 -9.18 -3.01
C PRO A 97 -0.64 -9.32 -1.73
N HIS A 98 0.09 -10.44 -1.58
CA HIS A 98 0.93 -10.70 -0.40
C HIS A 98 2.25 -9.92 -0.40
N ASN A 99 2.67 -9.40 -1.56
CA ASN A 99 3.96 -8.75 -1.77
C ASN A 99 3.85 -7.35 -2.40
N SER A 100 2.64 -6.78 -2.47
CA SER A 100 2.37 -5.48 -3.08
C SER A 100 1.51 -4.61 -2.18
N CYS A 101 1.32 -3.35 -2.57
CA CYS A 101 0.49 -2.39 -1.85
C CYS A 101 -0.89 -2.25 -2.50
N ALA A 102 -1.92 -2.09 -1.67
CA ALA A 102 -3.25 -1.75 -2.18
C ALA A 102 -3.21 -0.34 -2.79
N PHE A 103 -3.69 -0.20 -4.02
CA PHE A 103 -3.68 1.10 -4.70
C PHE A 103 -5.00 1.86 -4.49
N VAL A 104 -6.10 1.15 -4.25
CA VAL A 104 -7.40 1.71 -3.84
C VAL A 104 -8.13 0.75 -2.89
N TYR A 105 -9.26 1.21 -2.35
CA TYR A 105 -10.18 0.37 -1.60
C TYR A 105 -11.55 0.36 -2.28
N ARG A 106 -12.11 -0.83 -2.45
CA ARG A 106 -13.48 -1.02 -2.94
C ARG A 106 -14.42 -1.06 -1.74
N CYS A 107 -15.29 -0.08 -1.60
CA CYS A 107 -16.25 -0.04 -0.50
C CYS A 107 -17.58 -0.73 -0.86
N PRO A 108 -18.29 -1.29 0.13
CA PRO A 108 -19.56 -1.98 -0.09
C PRO A 108 -20.62 -1.06 -0.71
N VAL A 109 -21.34 -1.59 -1.69
CA VAL A 109 -22.55 -0.99 -2.28
C VAL A 109 -23.75 -1.94 -2.13
N GLU A 110 -24.96 -1.42 -2.31
CA GLU A 110 -26.19 -2.21 -2.14
C GLU A 110 -26.31 -3.42 -3.07
N SER A 111 -25.68 -3.35 -4.24
CA SER A 111 -25.67 -4.44 -5.22
C SER A 111 -24.63 -5.52 -4.92
N ASP A 112 -23.84 -5.39 -3.87
CA ASP A 112 -22.86 -6.41 -3.49
C ASP A 112 -23.52 -7.63 -2.87
N ILE A 113 -23.19 -8.80 -3.39
CA ILE A 113 -23.65 -10.09 -2.89
C ILE A 113 -22.48 -11.06 -2.77
N VAL A 114 -22.58 -11.94 -1.77
CA VAL A 114 -21.63 -13.02 -1.57
C VAL A 114 -21.98 -14.17 -2.51
N VAL A 115 -21.02 -14.53 -3.37
CA VAL A 115 -21.07 -15.71 -4.23
C VAL A 115 -20.36 -16.85 -3.49
N GLN A 116 -21.16 -17.78 -2.98
CA GLN A 116 -20.63 -18.95 -2.28
C GLN A 116 -19.96 -19.88 -3.29
N LYS A 117 -18.79 -20.39 -2.92
CA LYS A 117 -18.12 -21.44 -3.71
C LYS A 117 -18.59 -22.81 -3.22
N ASP A 118 -18.80 -23.74 -4.15
CA ASP A 118 -19.14 -25.12 -3.81
C ASP A 118 -18.09 -25.70 -2.85
N ARG A 119 -18.56 -26.16 -1.69
CA ARG A 119 -17.69 -26.72 -0.66
C ARG A 119 -17.80 -28.23 -0.70
N ASP A 120 -16.67 -28.91 -0.86
CA ASP A 120 -16.57 -30.28 -0.40
C ASP A 120 -16.73 -30.26 1.13
N THR A 121 -17.69 -31.03 1.64
CA THR A 121 -18.12 -31.07 3.04
C THR A 121 -17.06 -31.63 4.02
N SER A 122 -15.78 -31.64 3.67
CA SER A 122 -14.70 -32.30 4.43
C SER A 122 -13.92 -31.40 5.39
N ASP A 123 -14.06 -30.07 5.31
CA ASP A 123 -13.26 -29.13 6.11
C ASP A 123 -14.09 -28.41 7.20
N SER A 124 -14.63 -29.19 8.14
CA SER A 124 -15.27 -28.71 9.38
C SER A 124 -14.31 -28.03 10.37
N LYS A 125 -13.04 -27.79 10.00
CA LYS A 125 -12.02 -27.15 10.85
C LYS A 125 -11.84 -25.64 10.64
N LYS A 126 -12.60 -25.00 9.75
CA LYS A 126 -12.54 -23.54 9.49
C LYS A 126 -13.56 -22.74 10.31
N GLU A 127 -14.05 -23.28 11.43
CA GLU A 127 -15.29 -22.85 12.07
C GLU A 127 -15.36 -21.40 12.60
N ASN A 128 -14.30 -20.58 12.54
CA ASN A 128 -14.37 -19.19 13.00
C ASN A 128 -13.53 -18.19 12.17
N LYS A 129 -13.06 -18.58 10.98
CA LYS A 129 -12.20 -17.73 10.16
C LYS A 129 -12.99 -17.19 8.96
N MET A 130 -13.54 -15.99 9.12
CA MET A 130 -14.36 -15.31 8.10
C MET A 130 -13.80 -13.93 7.77
N CYS A 131 -13.98 -13.49 6.54
CA CYS A 131 -13.68 -12.14 6.11
C CYS A 131 -14.91 -11.24 6.23
N GLN A 132 -14.68 -9.96 6.52
CA GLN A 132 -15.72 -8.94 6.54
C GLN A 132 -15.59 -8.00 5.34
N TYR A 133 -16.75 -7.54 4.85
CA TYR A 133 -16.87 -6.55 3.80
C TYR A 133 -18.08 -5.66 4.09
N GLY A 134 -17.86 -4.52 4.73
CA GLY A 134 -18.92 -3.75 5.39
C GLY A 134 -19.72 -4.60 6.38
N ASN A 135 -20.97 -4.86 6.03
CA ASN A 135 -21.89 -5.70 6.81
C ASN A 135 -21.99 -7.14 6.27
N LEU A 136 -21.36 -7.44 5.13
CA LEU A 136 -21.31 -8.78 4.57
C LEU A 136 -20.19 -9.59 5.23
N THR A 137 -20.46 -10.88 5.40
CA THR A 137 -19.51 -11.83 5.96
C THR A 137 -19.29 -12.97 4.98
N LEU A 138 -18.03 -13.22 4.64
CA LEU A 138 -17.61 -14.22 3.65
C LEU A 138 -16.81 -15.31 4.36
N ASN A 139 -17.05 -16.56 4.00
CA ASN A 139 -16.18 -17.65 4.43
C ASN A 139 -14.96 -17.72 3.52
N ILE A 140 -13.90 -18.37 4.00
CA ILE A 140 -12.71 -18.60 3.19
C ILE A 140 -13.08 -19.30 1.89
N GLY A 141 -12.74 -18.68 0.77
CA GLY A 141 -13.01 -19.14 -0.59
C GLY A 141 -14.28 -18.57 -1.22
N ASP A 142 -15.17 -17.94 -0.46
CA ASP A 142 -16.32 -17.22 -1.02
C ASP A 142 -15.82 -15.95 -1.76
N GLU A 143 -16.56 -15.56 -2.80
CA GLU A 143 -16.23 -14.43 -3.66
C GLU A 143 -17.30 -13.33 -3.56
N LEU A 144 -16.98 -12.09 -3.93
CA LEU A 144 -18.00 -11.07 -4.19
C LEU A 144 -18.38 -11.10 -5.68
N ASN A 145 -19.63 -10.76 -5.97
CA ASN A 145 -20.04 -10.52 -7.34
C ASN A 145 -19.21 -9.40 -7.99
N GLN A 146 -19.02 -9.51 -9.30
CA GLN A 146 -18.32 -8.51 -10.10
C GLN A 146 -19.30 -7.38 -10.42
N VAL A 147 -19.53 -6.48 -9.46
CA VAL A 147 -20.28 -5.24 -9.72
C VAL A 147 -19.36 -4.23 -10.39
N GLN A 148 -19.72 -3.77 -11.59
CA GLN A 148 -19.08 -2.63 -12.22
C GLN A 148 -19.68 -1.34 -11.63
N THR A 149 -19.13 -0.87 -10.51
CA THR A 149 -19.59 0.38 -9.87
C THR A 149 -18.86 1.61 -10.39
N ASP A 150 -17.61 1.48 -10.84
CA ASP A 150 -16.73 2.59 -11.20
C ASP A 150 -15.53 2.11 -12.04
N ILE A 151 -14.86 3.06 -12.72
CA ILE A 151 -13.70 2.80 -13.61
C ILE A 151 -12.53 2.13 -12.86
N PHE A 152 -12.39 2.38 -11.54
CA PHE A 152 -11.33 1.81 -10.71
C PHE A 152 -11.68 0.42 -10.15
N SER A 153 -12.97 0.10 -10.03
CA SER A 153 -13.46 -1.24 -9.64
C SER A 153 -13.87 -2.13 -10.83
N ALA A 154 -13.79 -1.63 -12.07
CA ALA A 154 -14.01 -2.43 -13.25
C ALA A 154 -13.00 -3.59 -13.32
N ASN A 155 -13.50 -4.80 -13.57
CA ASN A 155 -12.69 -6.03 -13.69
C ASN A 155 -11.91 -6.44 -12.43
N VAL A 156 -12.45 -6.19 -11.24
CA VAL A 156 -11.85 -6.65 -9.98
C VAL A 156 -12.45 -7.98 -9.54
N LYS A 157 -11.60 -8.92 -9.11
CA LYS A 157 -12.00 -10.16 -8.44
C LYS A 157 -11.74 -10.02 -6.94
N CYS A 158 -12.76 -10.24 -6.12
CA CYS A 158 -12.63 -10.19 -4.67
C CYS A 158 -12.92 -11.56 -4.05
N VAL A 159 -12.02 -12.05 -3.22
CA VAL A 159 -12.10 -13.38 -2.59
C VAL A 159 -11.71 -13.27 -1.12
N CYS A 160 -12.42 -14.00 -0.26
CA CYS A 160 -11.96 -14.20 1.12
C CYS A 160 -10.85 -15.26 1.13
N GLU A 161 -9.59 -14.85 1.00
CA GLU A 161 -8.44 -15.75 1.11
C GLU A 161 -7.91 -15.83 2.54
N VAL A 162 -7.65 -14.66 3.15
CA VAL A 162 -7.08 -14.52 4.50
C VAL A 162 -7.90 -13.50 5.30
N PRO A 163 -8.60 -13.92 6.37
CA PRO A 163 -9.27 -13.00 7.30
C PRO A 163 -8.32 -11.95 7.90
N PRO A 164 -8.80 -10.74 8.28
CA PRO A 164 -10.19 -10.41 8.63
C PRO A 164 -11.02 -9.70 7.56
N ILE A 165 -10.42 -9.29 6.44
CA ILE A 165 -11.09 -8.53 5.37
C ILE A 165 -10.92 -9.22 4.03
N VAL A 166 -11.84 -8.95 3.09
CA VAL A 166 -11.78 -9.51 1.74
C VAL A 166 -10.60 -8.89 0.97
N THR A 167 -9.91 -9.70 0.17
CA THR A 167 -8.83 -9.25 -0.71
C THR A 167 -9.34 -9.12 -2.14
N CYS A 168 -9.08 -8.00 -2.79
CA CYS A 168 -9.49 -7.76 -4.17
C CYS A 168 -8.27 -7.58 -5.09
N GLN A 169 -8.35 -8.11 -6.30
CA GLN A 169 -7.29 -8.01 -7.29
C GLN A 169 -7.88 -7.66 -8.67
N ARG A 170 -7.25 -6.74 -9.40
CA ARG A 170 -7.63 -6.49 -10.80
C ARG A 170 -7.30 -7.71 -11.65
N LYS A 171 -8.25 -8.15 -12.48
CA LYS A 171 -7.99 -9.13 -13.54
C LYS A 171 -7.28 -8.45 -14.69
N GLN A 172 -6.23 -9.06 -15.21
CA GLN A 172 -5.73 -8.69 -16.53
C GLN A 172 -6.85 -8.94 -17.53
N GLU A 173 -7.17 -7.93 -18.34
CA GLU A 173 -7.96 -8.20 -19.55
C GLU A 173 -7.11 -9.15 -20.40
N ALA A 174 -7.60 -10.36 -20.59
CA ALA A 174 -7.01 -11.26 -21.55
C ALA A 174 -7.20 -10.60 -22.92
N THR A 175 -6.20 -9.85 -23.39
CA THR A 175 -6.04 -9.62 -24.82
C THR A 175 -6.00 -11.00 -25.43
N GLN A 176 -7.09 -11.41 -26.06
CA GLN A 176 -7.14 -12.57 -26.93
C GLN A 176 -6.14 -12.29 -28.05
N LEU A 177 -4.87 -12.63 -27.85
CA LEU A 177 -3.97 -12.99 -28.93
C LEU A 177 -4.50 -14.30 -29.48
N SER A 178 -5.60 -14.18 -30.23
CA SER A 178 -5.98 -15.13 -31.25
C SER A 178 -4.88 -15.11 -32.31
N SER A 179 -3.77 -15.78 -32.01
CA SER A 179 -2.88 -16.34 -33.03
C SER A 179 -3.58 -17.55 -33.66
N LYS A 180 -4.74 -17.31 -34.27
CA LYS A 180 -5.23 -18.14 -35.37
C LYS A 180 -4.86 -17.37 -36.64
N GLU A 181 -4.42 -18.14 -37.64
CA GLU A 181 -3.93 -17.72 -38.95
C GLU A 181 -2.43 -17.36 -38.99
N LYS A 182 -1.64 -18.37 -39.37
CA LYS A 182 -0.86 -18.27 -40.61
C LYS A 182 -0.69 -19.67 -41.19
N PHE A 183 -1.38 -19.88 -42.31
CA PHE A 183 -1.05 -20.84 -43.35
C PHE A 183 0.22 -20.35 -44.08
#